data_AF-X1BZX5-F1
#
_entry.id   AF-X1BZX5-F1
#
_cell.length_a   1.000
_cell.length_b   1.000
_cell.length_c   1.000
_cell.angle_alpha   90.00
_cell.angle_beta   90.00
_cell.angle_gamma   90.00
#
_symmetry.space_group_name_H-M   'P 1'
#
loop_
_entity.id
_entity.type
_entity.pdbx_description
1 polymer ?
#
loop_
_entity_poly.entity_id
_entity_poly.type
_entity_poly.pdbx_seq_one_letter_code
_entity_poly.pdbx_strand_id
1 'polypeptide(L)'
;MKLRTKLVALSLLTLLLPWSAWKLLQELERFLRESQQDALLASARTISSAIPMEFSSRLMFLPANHVPVWTLQEQPALDGYFNDWPGEGEGREYVSADGSLRVRLLAGTHDDQLFVLFDVMDQDRPTQFGQPDSTSRDHIILLARSPRGLLSFTISPEAPGPLQLYSERDTSGQIEGFWLDREGGFRVELALPSTVRNTDISFHVRRSVQSPGQTGRVAGPLADVDRPVWISLEA
;
A
#
# COMPACT_ATOMS: atom_id res chain seq x y z
N MET A 1 27.91 -82.96 11.95
CA MET A 1 28.30 -81.74 11.19
C MET A 1 28.01 -80.52 12.05
N LYS A 2 29.00 -79.65 12.18
CA LYS A 2 29.43 -79.10 13.48
C LYS A 2 28.71 -77.80 13.82
N LEU A 3 28.27 -77.68 15.08
CA LEU A 3 27.63 -76.53 15.74
C LEU A 3 28.23 -75.15 15.36
N ARG A 4 29.53 -75.12 15.06
CA ARG A 4 30.30 -73.95 14.62
C ARG A 4 29.71 -73.27 13.38
N THR A 5 29.29 -74.02 12.37
CA THR A 5 28.73 -73.43 11.13
C THR A 5 27.37 -72.78 11.38
N LYS A 6 26.57 -73.31 12.31
CA LYS A 6 25.29 -72.72 12.74
C LYS A 6 25.49 -71.43 13.53
N LEU A 7 26.50 -71.37 14.39
CA LEU A 7 26.83 -70.17 15.15
C LEU A 7 27.35 -69.04 14.25
N VAL A 8 28.18 -69.36 13.25
CA VAL A 8 28.64 -68.39 12.26
C VAL A 8 27.49 -67.87 11.39
N ALA A 9 26.60 -68.75 10.92
CA ALA A 9 25.43 -68.33 10.15
C ALA A 9 24.50 -67.44 10.98
N LEU A 10 24.30 -67.77 12.27
CA LEU A 10 23.52 -66.95 13.18
C LEU A 10 24.17 -65.58 13.40
N SER A 11 25.48 -65.50 13.68
CA SER A 11 26.15 -64.21 13.88
C SER A 11 26.15 -63.35 12.60
N LEU A 12 26.29 -63.98 11.43
CA LEU A 12 26.22 -63.28 10.15
C LEU A 12 24.82 -62.71 9.92
N LEU A 13 23.77 -63.49 10.22
CA LEU A 13 22.38 -63.06 10.11
C LEU A 13 22.07 -61.91 11.08
N THR A 14 22.53 -62.02 12.33
CA THR A 14 22.37 -60.97 13.35
C THR A 14 23.08 -59.67 12.96
N LEU A 15 24.16 -59.75 12.15
CA LEU A 15 24.86 -58.58 11.65
C LEU A 15 24.23 -58.01 10.36
N LEU A 16 23.67 -58.87 9.51
CA LEU A 16 23.01 -58.45 8.26
C LEU A 16 21.70 -57.72 8.50
N LEU A 17 20.94 -58.12 9.53
CA LEU A 17 19.66 -57.51 9.89
C LEU A 17 19.75 -55.99 10.17
N PRO A 18 20.60 -55.51 11.11
CA PRO A 18 20.71 -54.08 11.39
C PRO A 18 21.26 -53.29 10.20
N TRP A 19 22.14 -53.88 9.39
CA TRP A 19 22.62 -53.24 8.16
C TRP A 19 21.49 -53.05 7.13
N SER A 20 20.69 -54.10 6.92
CA SER A 20 19.53 -54.05 6.00
C SER A 20 18.49 -53.05 6.49
N ALA A 21 18.17 -53.07 7.79
CA ALA A 21 17.23 -52.12 8.39
C ALA A 21 17.71 -50.67 8.24
N TRP A 22 19.01 -50.41 8.46
CA TRP A 22 19.61 -49.09 8.25
C TRP A 22 19.49 -48.64 6.79
N LYS A 23 19.79 -49.53 5.84
CA LYS A 23 19.70 -49.22 4.40
C LYS A 23 18.25 -48.92 3.97
N LEU A 24 17.30 -49.72 4.45
CA LEU A 24 15.87 -49.51 4.21
C LEU A 24 15.41 -48.16 4.77
N LEU A 25 15.83 -47.80 5.98
CA LEU A 25 15.47 -46.52 6.60
C LEU A 25 15.97 -45.33 5.79
N GLN A 26 17.21 -45.40 5.28
CA GLN A 26 17.76 -44.36 4.40
C GLN A 26 16.98 -44.24 3.08
N GLU A 27 16.56 -45.36 2.49
CA GLU A 27 15.77 -45.34 1.26
C GLU A 27 14.37 -44.77 1.48
N LEU A 28 13.72 -45.12 2.59
CA LEU A 28 12.43 -44.55 2.98
C LEU A 28 12.53 -43.05 3.27
N GLU A 29 13.56 -42.60 3.98
CA GLU A 29 13.76 -41.17 4.24
C GLU A 29 13.93 -40.40 2.93
N ARG A 30 14.77 -40.91 2.01
CA ARG A 30 14.97 -40.27 0.71
C ARG A 30 13.67 -40.20 -0.09
N PHE A 31 12.92 -41.30 -0.16
CA PHE A 31 11.64 -41.35 -0.86
C PHE A 31 10.63 -40.35 -0.27
N LEU A 32 10.51 -40.32 1.06
CA LEU A 32 9.61 -39.38 1.75
C LEU A 32 10.02 -37.94 1.47
N ARG A 33 11.31 -37.62 1.58
CA ARG A 33 11.84 -36.28 1.30
C ARG A 33 11.58 -35.85 -0.14
N GLU A 34 11.78 -36.73 -1.12
CA GLU A 34 11.49 -36.46 -2.53
C GLU A 34 9.99 -36.22 -2.73
N SER A 35 9.12 -37.09 -2.20
CA SER A 35 7.67 -36.93 -2.32
C SER A 35 7.14 -35.63 -1.69
N GLN A 36 7.73 -35.19 -0.57
CA GLN A 36 7.38 -33.92 0.08
C GLN A 36 7.80 -32.72 -0.76
N GLN A 37 9.00 -32.76 -1.35
CA GLN A 37 9.47 -31.71 -2.26
C GLN A 37 8.54 -31.60 -3.48
N ASP A 38 8.17 -32.74 -4.07
CA ASP A 38 7.26 -32.77 -5.21
C ASP A 38 5.87 -32.25 -4.86
N ALA A 39 5.33 -32.62 -3.69
CA ALA A 39 4.05 -32.12 -3.21
C ALA A 39 4.06 -30.60 -2.96
N LEU A 40 5.14 -30.06 -2.37
CA LEU A 40 5.33 -28.63 -2.17
C LEU A 40 5.43 -27.88 -3.50
N LEU A 41 6.19 -28.41 -4.46
CA LEU A 41 6.31 -27.83 -5.79
C LEU A 41 4.98 -27.88 -6.56
N ALA A 42 4.24 -28.98 -6.47
CA ALA A 42 2.92 -29.10 -7.08
C ALA A 42 1.95 -28.08 -6.47
N SER A 43 1.98 -27.90 -5.14
CA SER A 43 1.18 -26.89 -4.44
C SER A 43 1.55 -25.48 -4.88
N ALA A 44 2.84 -25.14 -4.92
CA ALA A 44 3.32 -23.84 -5.37
C ALA A 44 2.93 -23.55 -6.84
N ARG A 45 3.03 -24.55 -7.73
CA ARG A 45 2.59 -24.43 -9.13
C ARG A 45 1.08 -24.23 -9.23
N THR A 46 0.30 -24.93 -8.40
CA THR A 46 -1.15 -24.78 -8.38
C THR A 46 -1.55 -23.37 -7.94
N ILE A 47 -0.95 -22.86 -6.85
CA ILE A 47 -1.16 -21.49 -6.37
C ILE A 47 -0.73 -20.48 -7.45
N SER A 48 0.44 -20.67 -8.05
CA SER A 48 0.94 -19.79 -9.11
C SER A 48 0.04 -19.81 -10.35
N SER A 49 -0.57 -20.95 -10.69
CA SER A 49 -1.50 -21.07 -11.82
C SER A 49 -2.89 -20.49 -11.52
N ALA A 50 -3.24 -20.38 -10.24
CA ALA A 50 -4.47 -19.72 -9.80
C ALA A 50 -4.35 -18.19 -9.85
N ILE A 51 -3.14 -17.63 -9.97
CA ILE A 51 -2.95 -16.20 -10.24
C ILE A 51 -3.42 -15.95 -11.68
N PRO A 52 -4.46 -15.13 -11.88
CA PRO A 52 -4.99 -14.91 -13.22
C PRO A 52 -3.96 -14.22 -14.14
N MET A 53 -3.98 -14.54 -15.43
CA MET A 53 -3.03 -13.98 -16.41
C MET A 53 -3.14 -12.46 -16.51
N GLU A 54 -4.33 -11.90 -16.30
CA GLU A 54 -4.58 -10.46 -16.26
C GLU A 54 -3.72 -9.78 -15.18
N PHE A 55 -3.64 -10.34 -13.97
CA PHE A 55 -2.80 -9.79 -12.90
C PHE A 55 -1.32 -9.85 -13.26
N SER A 56 -0.85 -10.94 -13.87
CA SER A 56 0.55 -11.10 -14.28
C SER A 56 0.96 -10.09 -15.36
N SER A 57 0.07 -9.85 -16.33
CA SER A 57 0.29 -8.85 -17.38
C SER A 57 0.29 -7.43 -16.79
N ARG A 58 -0.64 -7.11 -15.89
CA ARG A 58 -0.69 -5.83 -15.19
C ARG A 58 0.55 -5.61 -14.33
N LEU A 59 1.05 -6.66 -13.67
CA LEU A 59 2.31 -6.65 -12.91
C LEU A 59 3.53 -6.25 -13.74
N MET A 60 3.59 -6.71 -15.00
CA MET A 60 4.67 -6.35 -15.93
C MET A 60 4.59 -4.91 -16.46
N PHE A 61 3.39 -4.33 -16.49
CA PHE A 61 3.16 -2.99 -17.04
C PHE A 61 2.78 -1.94 -15.98
N LEU A 62 2.96 -2.22 -14.68
CA LEU A 62 2.67 -1.20 -13.68
C LEU A 62 3.56 0.01 -13.91
N PRO A 63 2.96 1.21 -13.88
CA PRO A 63 3.75 2.43 -13.89
C PRO A 63 4.66 2.47 -12.67
N ALA A 64 5.85 3.05 -12.83
CA ALA A 64 6.86 3.17 -11.77
C ALA A 64 6.33 3.83 -10.49
N ASN A 65 5.29 4.66 -10.63
CA ASN A 65 4.61 5.33 -9.55
C ASN A 65 3.15 4.88 -9.51
N HIS A 66 2.86 3.87 -8.69
CA HIS A 66 1.52 3.32 -8.48
C HIS A 66 1.19 3.30 -6.98
N VAL A 67 -0.08 3.46 -6.63
CA VAL A 67 -0.55 3.23 -5.25
C VAL A 67 -1.54 2.05 -5.30
N PRO A 68 -1.39 1.05 -4.40
CA PRO A 68 -2.36 -0.03 -4.33
C PRO A 68 -3.74 0.54 -4.00
N VAL A 69 -4.74 0.14 -4.77
CA VAL A 69 -6.13 0.52 -4.54
C VAL A 69 -6.85 -0.67 -3.93
N TRP A 70 -7.35 -0.49 -2.72
CA TRP A 70 -8.00 -1.56 -1.97
C TRP A 70 -9.49 -1.61 -2.29
N THR A 71 -10.06 -2.81 -2.41
CA THR A 71 -11.51 -2.96 -2.43
C THR A 71 -12.01 -2.95 -0.99
N LEU A 72 -12.66 -1.85 -0.59
CA LEU A 72 -13.22 -1.66 0.74
C LEU A 72 -14.53 -2.45 0.85
N GLN A 73 -14.77 -3.06 2.01
CA GLN A 73 -15.98 -3.86 2.25
C GLN A 73 -17.23 -3.01 2.45
N GLU A 74 -17.04 -1.81 3.02
CA GLU A 74 -18.09 -0.83 3.28
C GLU A 74 -17.62 0.54 2.77
N GLN A 75 -18.57 1.45 2.54
CA GLN A 75 -18.24 2.82 2.18
C GLN A 75 -17.54 3.50 3.37
N PRO A 76 -16.34 4.05 3.22
CA PRO A 76 -15.64 4.70 4.31
C PRO A 76 -16.40 5.95 4.75
N ALA A 77 -16.51 6.17 6.06
CA ALA A 77 -17.05 7.39 6.60
C ALA A 77 -16.02 8.52 6.41
N LEU A 78 -16.41 9.62 5.77
CA LEU A 78 -15.54 10.79 5.62
C LEU A 78 -15.54 11.58 6.93
N ASP A 79 -14.74 11.15 7.90
CA ASP A 79 -14.65 11.72 9.24
C ASP A 79 -13.21 11.91 9.74
N GLY A 80 -12.23 11.50 8.93
CA GLY A 80 -10.80 11.60 9.24
C GLY A 80 -10.28 10.47 10.14
N TYR A 81 -11.10 9.48 10.50
CA TYR A 81 -10.64 8.34 11.28
C TYR A 81 -10.14 7.19 10.38
N PHE A 82 -9.16 6.44 10.86
CA PHE A 82 -8.46 5.45 10.02
C PHE A 82 -9.13 4.06 10.01
N ASN A 83 -10.17 3.85 10.83
CA ASN A 83 -10.79 2.54 11.06
C ASN A 83 -11.32 1.86 9.80
N ASP A 84 -11.73 2.63 8.80
CA ASP A 84 -12.31 2.11 7.56
C ASP A 84 -11.24 1.76 6.51
N TRP A 85 -9.97 2.04 6.82
CA TRP A 85 -8.84 1.87 5.92
C TRP A 85 -8.00 0.62 6.26
N PRO A 86 -7.30 0.05 5.26
CA PRO A 86 -6.36 -1.04 5.49
C PRO A 86 -5.28 -0.64 6.50
N GLY A 87 -4.72 -1.62 7.21
CA GLY A 87 -3.90 -1.41 8.42
C GLY A 87 -2.70 -0.48 8.26
N GLU A 88 -2.16 -0.02 9.39
CA GLU A 88 -1.01 0.90 9.43
C GLU A 88 0.21 0.29 8.72
N GLY A 89 0.55 0.83 7.55
CA GLY A 89 1.65 0.37 6.70
C GLY A 89 1.24 0.15 5.24
N GLU A 90 -0.06 0.05 4.97
CA GLU A 90 -0.59 -0.21 3.63
C GLU A 90 -0.87 1.11 2.89
N GLY A 91 0.19 1.76 2.40
CA GLY A 91 0.10 3.00 1.63
C GLY A 91 1.44 3.43 1.06
N ARG A 92 1.45 4.38 0.13
CA ARG A 92 2.70 4.93 -0.40
C ARG A 92 3.09 6.19 0.36
N GLU A 93 4.33 6.24 0.83
CA GLU A 93 4.88 7.38 1.56
C GLU A 93 5.69 8.28 0.63
N TYR A 94 5.52 9.59 0.82
CA TYR A 94 6.24 10.66 0.15
C TYR A 94 6.85 11.54 1.22
N VAL A 95 8.13 11.85 1.06
CA VAL A 95 8.89 12.60 2.06
C VAL A 95 9.47 13.85 1.41
N SER A 96 9.47 14.97 2.13
CA SER A 96 10.14 16.19 1.72
C SER A 96 11.66 16.01 1.64
N ALA A 97 12.34 16.92 0.93
CA ALA A 97 13.80 16.86 0.76
C ALA A 97 14.58 16.91 2.09
N ASP A 98 14.03 17.56 3.11
CA ASP A 98 14.61 17.66 4.46
C ASP A 98 14.18 16.52 5.41
N GLY A 99 13.29 15.62 4.97
CA GLY A 99 12.85 14.47 5.76
C GLY A 99 11.76 14.75 6.81
N SER A 100 11.43 16.01 7.05
CA SER A 100 10.57 16.44 8.17
C SER A 100 9.07 16.27 7.87
N LEU A 101 8.66 16.51 6.61
CA LEU A 101 7.28 16.37 6.15
C LEU A 101 7.09 15.03 5.45
N ARG A 102 6.20 14.20 5.98
CA ARG A 102 5.81 12.90 5.44
C ARG A 102 4.34 12.90 5.09
N VAL A 103 4.04 12.38 3.91
CA VAL A 103 2.68 12.21 3.40
C VAL A 103 2.50 10.77 3.02
N ARG A 104 1.57 10.09 3.68
CA ARG A 104 1.13 8.75 3.31
C ARG A 104 -0.16 8.85 2.54
N LEU A 105 -0.19 8.24 1.36
CA LEU A 105 -1.35 8.15 0.50
C LEU A 105 -1.88 6.72 0.49
N LEU A 106 -3.17 6.57 0.80
CA LEU A 106 -3.93 5.35 0.61
C LEU A 106 -5.05 5.61 -0.40
N ALA A 107 -5.43 4.57 -1.13
CA ALA A 107 -6.54 4.60 -2.08
C ALA A 107 -7.42 3.37 -1.88
N GLY A 108 -8.74 3.58 -1.91
CA GLY A 108 -9.73 2.53 -1.70
C GLY A 108 -10.90 2.72 -2.66
N THR A 109 -11.57 1.63 -3.00
CA THR A 109 -12.75 1.63 -3.87
C THR A 109 -13.90 0.90 -3.20
N HIS A 110 -15.09 1.50 -3.28
CA HIS A 110 -16.34 0.89 -2.85
C HIS A 110 -17.43 1.29 -3.86
N ASP A 111 -18.20 0.33 -4.38
CA ASP A 111 -19.25 0.55 -5.39
C ASP A 111 -18.82 1.45 -6.56
N ASP A 112 -17.65 1.17 -7.15
CA ASP A 112 -17.04 1.95 -8.25
C ASP A 112 -16.68 3.41 -7.91
N GLN A 113 -16.84 3.85 -6.66
CA GLN A 113 -16.37 5.14 -6.19
C GLN A 113 -14.97 5.00 -5.60
N LEU A 114 -14.08 5.94 -5.96
CA LEU A 114 -12.70 5.99 -5.49
C LEU A 114 -12.59 6.95 -4.30
N PHE A 115 -11.96 6.47 -3.24
CA PHE A 115 -11.66 7.22 -2.03
C PHE A 115 -10.15 7.31 -1.88
N VAL A 116 -9.67 8.46 -1.41
CA VAL A 116 -8.25 8.65 -1.10
C VAL A 116 -8.07 9.24 0.29
N LEU A 117 -7.04 8.76 0.99
CA LEU A 117 -6.64 9.25 2.29
C LEU A 117 -5.22 9.83 2.22
N PHE A 118 -5.09 11.09 2.61
CA PHE A 118 -3.81 11.73 2.87
C PHE A 118 -3.59 11.78 4.38
N ASP A 119 -2.58 11.07 4.86
CA ASP A 119 -2.11 11.18 6.22
C ASP A 119 -0.78 11.96 6.23
N VAL A 120 -0.81 13.18 6.78
CA VAL A 120 0.31 14.13 6.74
C VAL A 120 0.88 14.33 8.14
N MET A 121 2.19 14.13 8.27
CA MET A 121 2.95 14.32 9.50
C MET A 121 4.14 15.26 9.25
N ASP A 122 4.34 16.26 10.10
CA ASP A 122 5.53 17.11 10.15
C ASP A 122 6.19 16.96 11.52
N GLN A 123 7.42 16.47 11.53
CA GLN A 123 8.16 16.19 12.76
C GLN A 123 8.69 17.44 13.47
N ASP A 124 8.83 18.55 12.74
CA ASP A 124 9.48 19.75 13.25
C ASP A 124 8.48 20.76 13.82
N ARG A 125 7.18 20.43 13.81
CA ARG A 125 6.14 21.30 14.38
C ARG A 125 5.83 20.88 15.82
N PRO A 126 6.01 21.75 16.81
CA PRO A 126 5.67 21.42 18.20
C PRO A 126 4.15 21.24 18.32
N THR A 127 3.74 20.27 19.13
CA THR A 127 2.33 20.00 19.42
C THR A 127 1.68 21.23 20.07
N GLN A 128 0.85 21.96 19.33
CA GLN A 128 0.01 23.01 19.90
C GLN A 128 -1.44 22.52 19.90
N PHE A 129 -1.87 22.00 21.04
CA PHE A 129 -3.28 21.65 21.27
C PHE A 129 -4.12 22.93 21.41
N GLY A 130 -5.21 23.04 20.65
CA GLY A 130 -6.28 24.01 20.90
C GLY A 130 -6.13 25.40 20.26
N GLN A 131 -5.16 25.60 19.37
CA GLN A 131 -5.09 26.81 18.54
C GLN A 131 -5.31 26.39 17.08
N PRO A 132 -6.42 26.78 16.42
CA PRO A 132 -6.54 26.57 14.98
C PRO A 132 -5.37 27.31 14.33
N ASP A 133 -4.56 26.56 13.58
CA ASP A 133 -3.41 27.06 12.83
C ASP A 133 -3.95 27.94 11.68
N SER A 134 -4.36 29.15 12.02
CA SER A 134 -5.03 30.11 11.14
C SER A 134 -4.08 30.76 10.14
N THR A 135 -2.85 30.25 10.02
CA THR A 135 -1.97 30.57 8.89
C THR A 135 -2.41 29.80 7.66
N SER A 136 -3.37 30.43 6.96
CA SER A 136 -3.88 30.31 5.59
C SER A 136 -2.86 29.97 4.47
N ARG A 137 -1.95 29.01 4.67
CA ARG A 137 -0.90 28.65 3.69
C ARG A 137 -0.61 27.16 3.58
N ASP A 138 -1.05 26.35 4.53
CA ASP A 138 -0.95 24.90 4.43
C ASP A 138 -2.03 24.42 3.47
N HIS A 139 -1.64 23.78 2.37
CA HIS A 139 -2.59 23.34 1.36
C HIS A 139 -2.14 22.08 0.64
N ILE A 140 -3.12 21.33 0.15
CA ILE A 140 -2.91 20.24 -0.79
C ILE A 140 -3.39 20.71 -2.16
N ILE A 141 -2.53 20.62 -3.17
CA ILE A 141 -2.98 20.67 -4.56
C ILE A 141 -3.13 19.23 -5.02
N LEU A 142 -4.31 18.89 -5.50
CA LEU A 142 -4.63 17.59 -6.06
C LEU A 142 -5.03 17.76 -7.52
N LEU A 143 -4.29 17.10 -8.41
CA LEU A 143 -4.62 16.93 -9.81
C LEU A 143 -5.12 15.50 -10.01
N ALA A 144 -6.25 15.34 -10.66
CA ALA A 144 -6.80 14.04 -11.02
C ALA A 144 -7.09 14.01 -12.52
N ARG A 145 -6.47 13.08 -13.24
CA ARG A 145 -6.65 12.90 -14.68
C ARG A 145 -7.35 11.58 -14.95
N SER A 146 -8.39 11.66 -15.76
CA SER A 146 -9.12 10.50 -16.30
C SER A 146 -9.31 10.67 -17.81
N PRO A 147 -9.83 9.65 -18.52
CA PRO A 147 -10.21 9.79 -19.93
C PRO A 147 -11.23 10.90 -20.20
N ARG A 148 -11.97 11.36 -19.18
CA ARG A 148 -12.99 12.42 -19.31
C ARG A 148 -12.41 13.83 -19.19
N GLY A 149 -11.21 13.98 -18.63
CA GLY A 149 -10.60 15.29 -18.44
C GLY A 149 -9.64 15.34 -17.26
N LEU A 150 -9.22 16.57 -16.95
CA LEU A 150 -8.29 16.89 -15.87
C LEU A 150 -8.99 17.78 -14.84
N LEU A 151 -9.10 17.27 -13.63
CA LEU A 151 -9.59 17.99 -12.46
C LEU A 151 -8.40 18.52 -11.65
N SER A 152 -8.55 19.75 -11.17
CA SER A 152 -7.62 20.41 -10.24
C SER A 152 -8.40 20.87 -9.01
N PHE A 153 -7.89 20.57 -7.82
CA PHE A 153 -8.47 20.95 -6.54
C PHE A 153 -7.39 21.53 -5.63
N THR A 154 -7.71 22.64 -4.98
CA THR A 154 -6.90 23.23 -3.90
C THR A 154 -7.63 23.05 -2.58
N ILE A 155 -6.98 22.40 -1.62
CA ILE A 155 -7.55 22.03 -0.33
C ILE A 155 -6.80 22.81 0.75
N SER A 156 -7.47 23.80 1.34
CA SER A 156 -6.88 24.70 2.34
C SER A 156 -7.95 25.17 3.35
N PRO A 157 -8.53 24.27 4.16
CA PRO A 157 -9.58 24.64 5.08
C PRO A 157 -9.06 25.49 6.24
N GLU A 158 -9.91 26.38 6.75
CA GLU A 158 -9.59 27.24 7.90
C GLU A 158 -9.79 26.52 9.25
N ALA A 159 -10.54 25.41 9.26
CA ALA A 159 -10.83 24.63 10.44
C ALA A 159 -11.11 23.14 10.08
N PRO A 160 -10.95 22.21 11.03
CA PRO A 160 -11.37 20.82 10.86
C PRO A 160 -12.86 20.67 10.58
N GLY A 161 -13.22 19.68 9.77
CA GLY A 161 -14.60 19.36 9.44
C GLY A 161 -14.81 18.88 8.00
N PRO A 162 -16.08 18.73 7.60
CA PRO A 162 -16.45 18.31 6.26
C PRO A 162 -16.04 19.36 5.22
N LEU A 163 -15.60 18.88 4.07
CA LEU A 163 -15.16 19.67 2.93
C LEU A 163 -16.04 19.40 1.71
N GLN A 164 -16.31 20.45 0.96
CA GLN A 164 -16.92 20.39 -0.36
C GLN A 164 -16.03 21.19 -1.31
N LEU A 165 -15.41 20.51 -2.26
CA LEU A 165 -14.41 21.11 -3.14
C LEU A 165 -14.90 21.04 -4.58
N TYR A 166 -14.66 22.11 -5.32
CA TYR A 166 -15.03 22.23 -6.73
C TYR A 166 -13.77 22.32 -7.56
N SER A 167 -13.79 21.69 -8.74
CA SER A 167 -12.62 21.73 -9.59
C SER A 167 -12.43 23.11 -10.23
N GLU A 168 -11.19 23.59 -10.21
CA GLU A 168 -10.80 24.88 -10.78
C GLU A 168 -10.82 24.89 -12.32
N ARG A 169 -10.77 23.71 -12.95
CA ARG A 169 -10.72 23.57 -14.42
C ARG A 169 -12.02 23.06 -15.04
N ASP A 170 -12.83 22.30 -14.32
CA ASP A 170 -14.06 21.69 -14.81
C ASP A 170 -15.19 21.87 -13.79
N THR A 171 -16.27 22.53 -14.20
CA THR A 171 -17.41 22.83 -13.32
C THR A 171 -18.22 21.60 -12.88
N SER A 172 -17.99 20.44 -13.50
CA SER A 172 -18.66 19.18 -13.14
C SER A 172 -17.90 18.34 -12.09
N GLY A 173 -16.67 18.71 -11.75
CA GLY A 173 -15.87 18.01 -10.75
C GLY A 173 -16.15 18.53 -9.34
N GLN A 174 -17.06 17.89 -8.61
CA GLN A 174 -17.26 18.13 -7.17
C GLN A 174 -16.76 16.92 -6.39
N ILE A 175 -16.01 17.17 -5.32
CA ILE A 175 -15.57 16.13 -4.38
C ILE A 175 -15.99 16.50 -2.96
N GLU A 176 -16.41 15.47 -2.25
CA GLU A 176 -16.70 15.55 -0.81
C GLU A 176 -15.47 15.07 -0.05
N GLY A 177 -15.26 15.61 1.14
CA GLY A 177 -14.14 15.20 1.96
C GLY A 177 -14.30 15.56 3.41
N PHE A 178 -13.26 15.26 4.18
CA PHE A 178 -13.17 15.65 5.56
C PHE A 178 -11.71 16.00 5.90
N TRP A 179 -11.53 17.07 6.65
CA TRP A 179 -10.23 17.49 7.16
C TRP A 179 -10.20 17.33 8.68
N LEU A 180 -9.19 16.64 9.18
CA LEU A 180 -8.96 16.46 10.60
C LEU A 180 -7.54 16.89 10.97
N ASP A 181 -7.43 17.92 11.79
CA ASP A 181 -6.15 18.29 12.41
C ASP A 181 -5.74 17.24 13.44
N ARG A 182 -4.45 16.90 13.49
CA ARG A 182 -3.87 15.94 14.44
C ARG A 182 -2.59 16.48 15.06
N GLU A 183 -2.15 15.84 16.13
CA GLU A 183 -0.84 16.12 16.70
C GLU A 183 0.26 15.91 15.64
N GLY A 184 1.05 16.96 15.39
CA GLY A 184 2.12 16.95 14.39
C GLY A 184 1.65 16.99 12.93
N GLY A 185 0.36 17.08 12.64
CA GLY A 185 -0.14 16.71 11.31
C GLY A 185 -1.58 17.05 11.03
N PHE A 186 -2.08 16.50 9.94
CA PHE A 186 -3.50 16.50 9.60
C PHE A 186 -3.79 15.30 8.71
N ARG A 187 -5.08 15.01 8.56
CA ARG A 187 -5.56 13.96 7.68
C ARG A 187 -6.67 14.50 6.82
N VAL A 188 -6.67 14.09 5.57
CA VAL A 188 -7.70 14.45 4.60
C VAL A 188 -8.23 13.19 3.95
N GLU A 189 -9.54 13.04 3.99
CA GLU A 189 -10.25 11.99 3.28
C GLU A 189 -11.06 12.63 2.16
N LEU A 190 -11.02 12.04 0.98
CA LEU A 190 -11.72 12.56 -0.19
C LEU A 190 -12.44 11.44 -0.89
N ALA A 191 -13.71 11.67 -1.21
CA ALA A 191 -14.48 10.89 -2.15
C ALA A 191 -14.36 11.53 -3.54
N LEU A 192 -13.60 10.90 -4.43
CA LEU A 192 -13.47 11.34 -5.81
C LEU A 192 -14.80 11.10 -6.55
N PRO A 193 -15.11 11.90 -7.58
CA PRO A 193 -16.35 11.75 -8.30
C PRO A 193 -16.30 10.45 -9.12
N SER A 194 -17.42 9.74 -9.24
CA SER A 194 -17.52 8.52 -10.06
C SER A 194 -17.23 8.75 -11.55
N THR A 195 -17.18 10.02 -11.99
CA THR A 195 -16.74 10.40 -13.33
C THR A 195 -15.27 10.05 -13.59
N VAL A 196 -14.49 9.81 -12.53
CA VAL A 196 -13.02 9.73 -12.50
C VAL A 196 -12.58 8.27 -12.32
N ARG A 197 -13.07 7.37 -13.18
CA ARG A 197 -12.62 5.95 -13.26
C ARG A 197 -11.28 5.86 -14.00
N ASN A 198 -10.43 4.90 -13.62
CA ASN A 198 -9.07 4.70 -14.15
C ASN A 198 -8.27 6.00 -14.10
N THR A 199 -8.06 6.46 -12.87
CA THR A 199 -7.54 7.79 -12.62
C THR A 199 -6.10 7.73 -12.20
N ASP A 200 -5.34 8.63 -12.81
CA ASP A 200 -4.04 8.99 -12.30
C ASP A 200 -4.17 10.27 -11.47
N ILE A 201 -3.54 10.29 -10.30
CA ILE A 201 -3.46 11.51 -9.49
C ILE A 201 -2.04 12.04 -9.40
N SER A 202 -1.91 13.34 -9.22
CA SER A 202 -0.65 13.96 -8.82
C SER A 202 -0.98 14.97 -7.74
N PHE A 203 -0.16 15.04 -6.70
CA PHE A 203 -0.43 15.95 -5.60
C PHE A 203 0.87 16.54 -5.06
N HIS A 204 0.74 17.70 -4.42
CA HIS A 204 1.71 18.11 -3.43
C HIS A 204 1.00 18.58 -2.18
N VAL A 205 1.66 18.40 -1.06
CA VAL A 205 1.32 19.00 0.21
C VAL A 205 2.36 20.07 0.47
N ARG A 206 1.91 21.30 0.66
CA ARG A 206 2.77 22.40 1.10
C ARG A 206 2.45 22.72 2.55
N ARG A 207 3.49 22.79 3.37
CA ARG A 207 3.41 23.24 4.75
C ARG A 207 4.28 24.48 4.94
N SER A 208 3.70 25.52 5.51
CA SER A 208 4.38 26.78 5.83
C SER A 208 5.23 26.63 7.08
N VAL A 209 6.40 27.27 7.10
CA VAL A 209 7.28 27.32 8.27
C VAL A 209 7.04 28.65 8.99
N GLN A 210 7.03 28.64 10.33
CA GLN A 210 6.81 29.84 11.15
C GLN A 210 7.90 30.93 11.00
N SER A 211 9.07 30.60 10.46
CA SER A 211 10.21 31.52 10.35
C SER A 211 10.14 32.39 9.07
N PRO A 212 10.20 33.73 9.19
CA PRO A 212 10.26 34.62 8.03
C PRO A 212 11.48 34.32 7.15
N GLY A 213 11.26 34.08 5.85
CA GLY A 213 12.32 33.88 4.86
C GLY A 213 12.68 32.43 4.54
N GLN A 214 12.08 31.44 5.21
CA GLN A 214 12.18 30.04 4.78
C GLN A 214 11.07 29.70 3.77
N THR A 215 11.46 29.10 2.64
CA THR A 215 10.51 28.48 1.71
C THR A 215 9.79 27.33 2.41
N GLY A 216 8.46 27.27 2.26
CA GLY A 216 7.64 26.20 2.83
C GLY A 216 8.11 24.81 2.41
N ARG A 217 7.88 23.82 3.26
CA ARG A 217 8.17 22.42 2.99
C ARG A 217 7.15 21.86 2.01
N VAL A 218 7.62 21.01 1.09
CA VAL A 218 6.77 20.39 0.08
C VAL A 218 7.05 18.89 0.03
N ALA A 219 6.00 18.08 0.01
CA ALA A 219 6.07 16.64 -0.16
C ALA A 219 4.99 16.18 -1.15
N GLY A 220 5.33 15.19 -1.98
CA GLY A 220 4.45 14.63 -3.01
C GLY A 220 5.12 14.56 -4.39
N PRO A 221 4.52 13.84 -5.35
CA PRO A 221 5.07 13.69 -6.70
C PRO A 221 4.99 14.98 -7.55
N LEU A 222 4.13 15.95 -7.19
CA LEU A 222 3.92 17.18 -7.93
C LEU A 222 4.94 18.26 -7.54
N ALA A 223 6.19 18.10 -8.00
CA ALA A 223 7.23 19.11 -7.80
C ALA A 223 6.99 20.39 -8.63
N ASP A 224 6.45 20.22 -9.84
CA ASP A 224 6.13 21.30 -10.78
C ASP A 224 4.72 21.05 -11.36
N VAL A 225 3.85 22.05 -11.28
CA VAL A 225 2.46 21.97 -11.75
C VAL A 225 2.38 21.83 -13.27
N ASP A 226 3.38 22.34 -14.01
CA ASP A 226 3.44 22.24 -15.47
C ASP A 226 4.00 20.88 -15.94
N ARG A 227 4.64 20.12 -15.03
CA ARG A 227 5.22 18.80 -15.30
C ARG A 227 4.86 17.81 -14.18
N PRO A 228 3.57 17.48 -14.04
CA PRO A 228 3.11 16.57 -12.99
C PRO A 228 3.68 15.16 -13.18
N VAL A 229 4.21 14.59 -12.10
CA VAL A 229 4.49 13.16 -12.03
C VAL A 229 3.22 12.47 -11.56
N TRP A 230 2.68 11.61 -12.41
CA TRP A 230 1.42 10.91 -12.17
C TRP A 230 1.63 9.67 -11.30
N ILE A 231 0.67 9.42 -10.41
CA ILE A 231 0.50 8.20 -9.64
C ILE A 231 -0.71 7.48 -10.22
N SER A 232 -0.54 6.25 -10.64
CA SER A 232 -1.67 5.45 -11.08
C SER A 232 -2.44 4.88 -9.89
N LEU A 233 -3.76 5.13 -9.88
CA LEU A 233 -4.75 4.55 -8.97
C LEU A 233 -5.69 3.59 -9.70
N GLU A 234 -5.19 2.87 -10.69
CA GLU A 234 -6.03 1.86 -11.32
C GLU A 234 -6.25 0.67 -10.35
N ALA A 235 -7.50 0.50 -9.91
CA ALA A 235 -8.00 -0.71 -9.26
C ALA A 235 -8.12 -1.86 -10.25
#